data_AF-A0A6J6FC06-F1
#
_entry.id   AF-A0A6J6FC06-F1
#
_cell.length_a   1.000
_cell.length_b   1.000
_cell.length_c   1.000
_cell.angle_alpha   90.00
_cell.angle_beta   90.00
_cell.angle_gamma   90.00
#
_symmetry.space_group_name_H-M   'P 1'
#
loop_
_entity.id
_entity.type
_entity.pdbx_description
1 polymer ?
#
loop_
_entity_poly.entity_id
_entity_poly.type
_entity_poly.pdbx_seq_one_letter_code
_entity_poly.pdbx_strand_id
1 'polypeptide(L)'
;MNLKQSWRNQLWPLRVMRVWLGATWIYAGWDKASDPGFLKAGSSTFIGGQLSAYAQSSPVGFAINKMLEHSTQIGIFVMIAEFAIGFATLLWIAPTWAAFGGFAMSLSLWLASSWHVKPYFLASDSAYTILWLVYFLFLYGSRRKSNVSLDRRGFIRISGVAALAIAAAGLGKLIPKSEVKAPAASGSKKIIKEVALKVGDTHNFVSKAGTPAVLFKTKTGVFAYSAVCTHEGCTVQYNSASKHLQCGCHGAVFDPANEAKVLGGPTNTPLAKIKVATEGAWIVEA
;
A
#
# COMPACT_ATOMS: atom_id res chain seq x y z
N MET A 1 16.55 30.36 9.50
CA MET A 1 17.76 29.85 8.83
C MET A 1 17.52 29.74 7.33
N ASN A 2 18.47 30.19 6.50
CA ASN A 2 18.45 30.02 5.03
C ASN A 2 18.83 28.57 4.68
N LEU A 3 18.27 28.02 3.59
CA LEU A 3 18.51 26.65 3.12
C LEU A 3 20.01 26.33 2.96
N LYS A 4 20.80 27.21 2.34
CA LYS A 4 22.25 27.00 2.17
C LYS A 4 22.96 26.83 3.52
N GLN A 5 22.55 27.61 4.50
CA GLN A 5 23.11 27.56 5.85
C GLN A 5 22.64 26.31 6.61
N SER A 6 21.42 25.82 6.37
CA SER A 6 20.94 24.59 7.00
C SER A 6 21.77 23.38 6.60
N TRP A 7 22.14 23.28 5.33
CA TRP A 7 23.04 22.23 4.84
C TRP A 7 24.45 22.37 5.41
N ARG A 8 25.02 23.58 5.39
CA ARG A 8 26.38 23.81 5.90
C ARG A 8 26.52 23.51 7.40
N ASN A 9 25.49 23.75 8.19
CA ASN A 9 25.52 23.56 9.63
C ASN A 9 25.29 22.10 10.09
N GLN A 10 25.00 21.17 9.17
CA GLN A 10 24.88 19.75 9.49
C GLN A 10 26.22 19.03 9.36
N LEU A 11 26.45 18.06 10.26
CA LEU A 11 27.51 17.07 10.13
C LEU A 11 27.35 16.28 8.83
N TRP A 12 28.46 15.85 8.23
CA TRP A 12 28.47 15.10 6.97
C TRP A 12 27.51 13.89 6.96
N PRO A 13 27.52 12.98 7.96
CA PRO A 13 26.62 11.83 7.96
C PRO A 13 25.14 12.22 7.92
N LEU A 14 24.77 13.33 8.56
CA LEU A 14 23.40 13.83 8.56
C LEU A 14 22.98 14.44 7.23
N ARG A 15 23.94 14.98 6.45
CA ARG A 15 23.65 15.44 5.09
C ARG A 15 23.33 14.27 4.20
N VAL A 16 24.13 13.20 4.28
CA VAL A 16 23.89 11.95 3.55
C VAL A 16 22.53 11.38 3.93
N MET A 17 22.24 11.24 5.24
CA MET A 17 20.96 10.72 5.71
C MET A 17 19.78 11.60 5.30
N ARG A 18 19.92 12.93 5.36
CA ARG A 18 18.88 13.88 4.89
C ARG A 18 18.60 13.75 3.40
N VAL A 19 19.65 13.64 2.57
CA VAL A 19 19.49 13.42 1.13
C VAL A 19 18.84 12.08 0.86
N TRP A 20 19.34 11.01 1.48
CA TRP A 20 18.81 9.66 1.32
C TRP A 20 17.33 9.59 1.68
N LEU A 21 16.97 9.92 2.93
CA LEU A 21 15.59 9.86 3.42
C LEU A 21 14.66 10.78 2.64
N GLY A 22 15.12 11.99 2.29
CA GLY A 22 14.31 12.94 1.55
C GLY A 22 14.06 12.53 0.10
N ALA A 23 15.09 12.03 -0.59
CA ALA A 23 14.99 11.63 -1.99
C ALA A 23 14.21 10.34 -2.16
N THR A 24 14.44 9.33 -1.31
CA THR A 24 13.71 8.04 -1.42
C THR A 24 12.24 8.20 -1.11
N TRP A 25 11.87 9.11 -0.20
CA TRP A 25 10.47 9.43 0.07
C TRP A 25 9.78 10.16 -1.09
N ILE A 26 10.46 11.13 -1.73
CA ILE A 26 9.94 11.75 -2.96
C ILE A 26 9.77 10.71 -4.06
N TYR A 27 10.75 9.80 -4.21
CA TYR A 27 10.67 8.70 -5.15
C TYR A 27 9.49 7.76 -4.85
N ALA A 28 9.25 7.40 -3.59
CA ALA A 28 8.11 6.56 -3.19
C ALA A 28 6.76 7.23 -3.51
N GLY A 29 6.63 8.53 -3.27
CA GLY A 29 5.44 9.30 -3.64
C GLY A 29 5.26 9.35 -5.16
N TRP A 30 6.36 9.50 -5.91
CA TRP A 30 6.35 9.51 -7.37
C TRP A 30 5.96 8.16 -7.98
N ASP A 31 6.47 7.07 -7.41
CA ASP A 31 6.12 5.71 -7.79
C ASP A 31 4.61 5.47 -7.71
N LYS A 32 3.98 5.89 -6.60
CA LYS A 32 2.53 5.81 -6.40
C LYS A 32 1.73 6.77 -7.29
N ALA A 33 2.23 7.99 -7.50
CA ALA A 33 1.56 9.00 -8.31
C ALA A 33 1.53 8.68 -9.80
N SER A 34 2.56 7.98 -10.28
CA SER A 34 2.68 7.54 -11.68
C SER A 34 2.01 6.19 -11.96
N ASP A 35 1.52 5.49 -10.95
CA ASP A 35 0.76 4.25 -11.12
C ASP A 35 -0.74 4.56 -11.32
N PRO A 36 -1.31 4.31 -12.52
CA PRO A 36 -2.73 4.57 -12.78
C PRO A 36 -3.67 3.64 -11.99
N GLY A 37 -3.17 2.49 -11.53
CA GLY A 37 -3.91 1.49 -10.77
C GLY A 37 -3.93 1.72 -9.27
N PHE A 38 -2.95 2.44 -8.72
CA PHE A 38 -2.72 2.60 -7.28
C PHE A 38 -3.97 3.04 -6.49
N LEU A 39 -4.76 3.97 -7.04
CA LEU A 39 -5.98 4.51 -6.41
C LEU A 39 -7.29 3.92 -6.95
N LYS A 40 -7.23 3.01 -7.93
CA LYS A 40 -8.39 2.52 -8.67
C LYS A 40 -8.80 1.13 -8.21
N ALA A 41 -9.96 1.03 -7.56
CA ALA A 41 -10.53 -0.25 -7.14
C ALA A 41 -10.63 -1.23 -8.34
N GLY A 42 -10.24 -2.49 -8.09
CA GLY A 42 -10.18 -3.53 -9.11
C GLY A 42 -8.93 -3.52 -10.01
N SER A 43 -8.04 -2.52 -9.92
CA SER A 43 -6.72 -2.60 -10.59
C SER A 43 -5.78 -3.57 -9.84
N SER A 44 -4.80 -4.11 -10.57
CA SER A 44 -3.82 -5.07 -10.05
C SER A 44 -2.91 -4.49 -8.97
N THR A 45 -2.68 -3.18 -9.00
CA THR A 45 -1.83 -2.43 -8.07
C THR A 45 -2.63 -1.60 -7.05
N PHE A 46 -3.94 -1.84 -6.93
CA PHE A 46 -4.79 -1.07 -6.04
C PHE A 46 -4.35 -1.17 -4.57
N ILE A 47 -4.18 -0.01 -3.92
CA ILE A 47 -3.77 0.09 -2.51
C ILE A 47 -4.71 -0.66 -1.56
N GLY A 48 -6.02 -0.74 -1.86
CA GLY A 48 -6.96 -1.49 -1.03
C GLY A 48 -6.68 -3.00 -1.06
N GLY A 49 -6.12 -3.52 -2.15
CA GLY A 49 -5.60 -4.89 -2.20
C GLY A 49 -4.45 -5.07 -1.20
N GLN A 50 -3.46 -4.18 -1.24
CA GLN A 50 -2.33 -4.22 -0.30
C GLN A 50 -2.78 -4.10 1.17
N LEU A 51 -3.66 -3.13 1.47
CA LEU A 51 -4.22 -2.98 2.82
C LEU A 51 -5.00 -4.21 3.27
N SER A 52 -5.78 -4.83 2.39
CA SER A 52 -6.51 -6.05 2.70
C SER A 52 -5.57 -7.23 3.00
N ALA A 53 -4.46 -7.37 2.26
CA ALA A 53 -3.44 -8.37 2.55
C ALA A 53 -2.78 -8.12 3.92
N TYR A 54 -2.36 -6.87 4.17
CA TYR A 54 -1.74 -6.49 5.45
C TYR A 54 -2.70 -6.65 6.62
N ALA A 55 -4.01 -6.44 6.43
CA ALA A 55 -4.98 -6.63 7.50
C ALA A 55 -5.03 -8.06 8.05
N GLN A 56 -4.67 -9.06 7.25
CA GLN A 56 -4.67 -10.47 7.66
C GLN A 56 -3.39 -10.88 8.39
N SER A 57 -2.26 -10.26 8.05
CA SER A 57 -0.95 -10.66 8.54
C SER A 57 -0.29 -9.64 9.44
N SER A 58 -0.84 -8.45 9.67
CA SER A 58 -0.17 -7.42 10.48
C SER A 58 -0.59 -7.43 11.95
N PRO A 59 0.31 -7.11 12.90
CA PRO A 59 -0.06 -6.82 14.29
C PRO A 59 -1.06 -5.66 14.43
N VAL A 60 -1.10 -4.75 13.45
CA VAL A 60 -2.05 -3.62 13.40
C VAL A 60 -3.26 -3.90 12.51
N GLY A 61 -3.52 -5.18 12.17
CA GLY A 61 -4.59 -5.57 11.25
C GLY A 61 -5.98 -5.13 11.70
N PHE A 62 -6.22 -5.04 13.01
CA PHE A 62 -7.47 -4.50 13.58
C PHE A 62 -7.73 -3.04 13.17
N ALA A 63 -6.68 -2.23 13.06
CA ALA A 63 -6.78 -0.84 12.64
C ALA A 63 -6.93 -0.76 11.11
N ILE A 64 -6.18 -1.58 10.37
CA ILE A 64 -6.26 -1.63 8.90
C ILE A 64 -7.65 -2.04 8.44
N ASN A 65 -8.28 -3.04 9.08
CA ASN A 65 -9.64 -3.48 8.76
C ASN A 65 -10.67 -2.35 8.81
N LYS A 66 -10.55 -1.43 9.78
CA LYS A 66 -11.44 -0.24 9.89
C LYS A 66 -11.21 0.79 8.77
N MET A 67 -10.03 0.76 8.14
CA MET A 67 -9.64 1.69 7.09
C MET A 67 -9.92 1.17 5.68
N LEU A 68 -10.32 -0.10 5.51
CA LEU A 68 -10.51 -0.72 4.19
C LEU A 68 -11.57 0.00 3.34
N GLU A 69 -12.67 0.46 3.95
CA GLU A 69 -13.71 1.25 3.27
C GLU A 69 -13.20 2.60 2.75
N HIS A 70 -12.06 3.07 3.27
CA HIS A 70 -11.42 4.33 2.92
C HIS A 70 -10.06 4.13 2.24
N SER A 71 -9.84 2.96 1.61
CA SER A 71 -8.55 2.59 1.02
C SER A 71 -8.02 3.64 0.03
N THR A 72 -8.87 4.22 -0.81
CA THR A 72 -8.46 5.28 -1.76
C THR A 72 -8.00 6.53 -1.03
N GLN A 73 -8.70 6.95 0.03
CA GLN A 73 -8.33 8.10 0.85
C GLN A 73 -6.99 7.86 1.58
N ILE A 74 -6.77 6.65 2.09
CA ILE A 74 -5.51 6.24 2.70
C ILE A 74 -4.38 6.27 1.67
N GLY A 75 -4.61 5.78 0.44
CA GLY A 75 -3.63 5.85 -0.64
C GLY A 75 -3.25 7.29 -1.00
N ILE A 76 -4.25 8.19 -1.10
CA ILE A 76 -4.01 9.63 -1.32
C ILE A 76 -3.19 10.22 -0.17
N PHE A 77 -3.55 9.90 1.07
CA PHE A 77 -2.83 10.37 2.25
C PHE A 77 -1.36 9.92 2.24
N VAL A 78 -1.12 8.61 2.05
CA VAL A 78 0.24 8.01 1.99
C VAL A 78 1.07 8.69 0.90
N MET A 79 0.53 8.81 -0.32
CA MET A 79 1.23 9.44 -1.44
C MET A 79 1.58 10.92 -1.18
N ILE A 80 0.64 11.71 -0.65
CA ILE A 80 0.89 13.13 -0.34
C ILE A 80 1.86 13.26 0.84
N ALA A 81 1.71 12.44 1.88
CA ALA A 81 2.60 12.43 3.03
C ALA A 81 4.04 12.12 2.63
N GLU A 82 4.24 11.17 1.71
CA GLU A 82 5.56 10.81 1.17
C GLU A 82 6.25 11.99 0.50
N PHE A 83 5.56 12.70 -0.38
CA PHE A 83 6.09 13.93 -0.96
C PHE A 83 6.33 15.02 0.09
N ALA A 84 5.37 15.25 0.99
CA ALA A 84 5.44 16.33 1.96
C ALA A 84 6.63 16.15 2.92
N ILE A 85 6.81 14.97 3.48
CA ILE A 85 7.94 14.66 4.39
C ILE A 85 9.27 14.67 3.62
N GLY A 86 9.30 14.15 2.38
CA GLY A 86 10.48 14.20 1.53
C GLY A 86 10.94 15.64 1.24
N PHE A 87 10.04 16.48 0.72
CA PHE A 87 10.31 17.90 0.46
C PHE A 87 10.63 18.67 1.74
N ALA A 88 9.87 18.48 2.82
CA ALA A 88 10.15 19.14 4.10
C ALA A 88 11.55 18.82 4.63
N THR A 89 11.96 17.54 4.50
CA THR A 89 13.29 17.07 4.90
C THR A 89 14.38 17.69 4.05
N LEU A 90 14.26 17.69 2.72
CA LEU A 90 15.25 18.28 1.82
C LEU A 90 15.30 19.81 1.91
N LEU A 91 14.19 20.48 2.19
CA LEU A 91 14.11 21.94 2.27
C LEU A 91 14.33 22.49 3.70
N TRP A 92 14.56 21.62 4.68
CA TRP A 92 14.72 21.99 6.09
C TRP A 92 13.51 22.75 6.68
N ILE A 93 12.31 22.35 6.28
CA ILE A 93 11.06 22.94 6.74
C ILE A 93 10.54 22.07 7.87
N ALA A 94 10.39 22.65 9.07
CA ALA A 94 10.01 21.94 10.29
C ALA A 94 10.77 20.59 10.48
N PRO A 95 12.13 20.58 10.45
CA PRO A 95 12.92 19.36 10.26
C PRO A 95 12.68 18.29 11.33
N THR A 96 12.46 18.68 12.60
CA THR A 96 12.14 17.73 13.67
C THR A 96 10.77 17.06 13.46
N TRP A 97 9.77 17.81 12.99
CA TRP A 97 8.44 17.28 12.68
C TRP A 97 8.41 16.46 11.41
N ALA A 98 9.16 16.87 10.37
CA ALA A 98 9.35 16.07 9.16
C ALA A 98 10.00 14.72 9.50
N ALA A 99 11.04 14.73 10.35
CA ALA A 99 11.71 13.51 10.81
C ALA A 99 10.78 12.63 11.67
N PHE A 100 9.99 13.23 12.57
CA PHE A 100 8.99 12.51 13.34
C PHE A 100 7.92 11.88 12.44
N GLY A 101 7.41 12.62 11.45
CA GLY A 101 6.44 12.11 10.48
C GLY A 101 7.00 10.94 9.68
N GLY A 102 8.25 11.06 9.19
CA GLY A 102 8.94 9.98 8.50
C GLY A 102 9.11 8.74 9.37
N PHE A 103 9.48 8.92 10.65
CA PHE A 103 9.57 7.84 11.63
C PHE A 103 8.22 7.17 11.88
N ALA A 104 7.18 7.95 12.21
CA ALA A 104 5.86 7.44 12.53
C ALA A 104 5.26 6.64 11.37
N MET A 105 5.37 7.17 10.15
CA MET A 105 4.87 6.49 8.95
C MET A 105 5.68 5.23 8.62
N SER A 106 7.02 5.28 8.73
CA SER A 106 7.85 4.08 8.50
C SER A 106 7.57 2.99 9.53
N LEU A 107 7.35 3.37 10.81
CA LEU A 107 6.96 2.43 11.86
C LEU A 107 5.58 1.82 11.56
N SER A 108 4.61 2.63 11.13
CA SER A 108 3.30 2.13 10.71
C SER A 108 3.40 1.17 9.53
N LEU A 109 4.22 1.48 8.52
CA LEU A 109 4.48 0.58 7.40
C LEU A 109 5.15 -0.70 7.87
N TRP A 110 6.21 -0.63 8.69
CA TRP A 110 6.85 -1.83 9.22
C TRP A 110 5.88 -2.73 9.98
N LEU A 111 5.03 -2.15 10.84
CA LEU A 111 4.00 -2.90 11.54
C LEU A 111 2.93 -3.46 10.61
N ALA A 112 2.68 -2.84 9.45
CA ALA A 112 1.65 -3.26 8.49
C ALA A 112 2.17 -4.26 7.45
N SER A 113 3.19 -3.90 6.68
CA SER A 113 3.68 -4.64 5.51
C SER A 113 4.71 -5.71 5.88
N SER A 114 5.68 -5.37 6.71
CA SER A 114 6.95 -6.12 6.75
C SER A 114 7.27 -6.75 8.11
N TRP A 115 6.32 -6.77 9.04
CA TRP A 115 6.50 -7.32 10.40
C TRP A 115 6.89 -8.81 10.39
N HIS A 116 6.32 -9.57 9.45
CA HIS A 116 6.51 -11.02 9.35
C HIS A 116 7.62 -11.44 8.37
N VAL A 117 8.33 -10.49 7.76
CA VAL A 117 9.44 -10.80 6.85
C VAL A 117 10.60 -11.42 7.65
N LYS A 118 11.02 -12.63 7.24
CA LYS A 118 12.12 -13.38 7.84
C LYS A 118 13.13 -13.79 6.75
N PRO A 119 14.44 -13.55 6.96
CA PRO A 119 15.04 -12.82 8.09
C PRO A 119 14.72 -11.32 8.06
N TYR A 120 14.67 -10.68 9.24
CA TYR A 120 14.14 -9.31 9.40
C TYR A 120 14.88 -8.25 8.58
N PHE A 121 16.16 -8.45 8.22
CA PHE A 121 16.94 -7.48 7.45
C PHE A 121 16.54 -7.37 5.97
N LEU A 122 15.65 -8.25 5.49
CA LEU A 122 15.02 -8.10 4.17
C LEU A 122 13.83 -7.12 4.20
N ALA A 123 13.36 -6.73 5.40
CA ALA A 123 12.28 -5.77 5.58
C ALA A 123 12.80 -4.33 5.48
N SER A 124 12.65 -3.70 4.31
CA SER A 124 13.12 -2.33 4.07
C SER A 124 12.50 -1.30 5.04
N ASP A 125 11.22 -1.44 5.39
CA ASP A 125 10.52 -0.52 6.31
C ASP A 125 11.12 -0.51 7.72
N SER A 126 11.69 -1.64 8.18
CA SER A 126 12.39 -1.71 9.46
C SER A 126 13.67 -0.87 9.44
N ALA A 127 14.44 -0.92 8.34
CA ALA A 127 15.63 -0.10 8.16
C ALA A 127 15.28 1.40 8.09
N TYR A 128 14.24 1.76 7.33
CA TYR A 128 13.74 3.15 7.27
C TYR A 128 13.26 3.65 8.63
N THR A 129 12.57 2.81 9.40
CA THR A 129 12.12 3.16 10.76
C THR A 129 13.30 3.55 11.64
N ILE A 130 14.37 2.74 11.65
CA ILE A 130 15.56 3.04 12.45
C ILE A 130 16.29 4.29 11.94
N LEU A 131 16.45 4.45 10.62
CA LEU A 131 17.09 5.64 10.04
C LEU A 131 16.34 6.93 10.39
N TRP A 132 15.01 6.93 10.25
CA TRP A 132 14.17 8.07 10.63
C TRP A 132 14.19 8.32 12.13
N LEU A 133 14.17 7.27 12.96
CA LEU A 133 14.27 7.40 14.42
C LEU A 133 15.58 8.07 14.83
N VAL A 134 16.71 7.59 14.31
CA VAL A 134 18.04 8.16 14.60
C VAL A 134 18.10 9.62 14.13
N TYR A 135 17.59 9.90 12.94
CA TYR A 135 17.53 11.27 12.42
C TYR A 135 16.66 12.19 13.29
N PHE A 136 15.48 11.72 13.71
CA PHE A 136 14.58 12.43 14.61
C PHE A 136 15.23 12.71 15.97
N LEU A 137 15.80 11.69 16.62
CA LEU A 137 16.43 11.83 17.94
C LEU A 137 17.60 12.81 17.91
N PHE A 138 18.40 12.80 16.84
CA PHE A 138 19.48 13.78 16.67
C PHE A 138 18.93 15.22 16.58
N LEU A 139 17.89 15.42 15.75
CA LEU A 139 17.28 16.75 15.57
C LEU A 139 16.52 17.23 16.80
N TYR A 140 15.91 16.32 17.55
CA TYR A 140 15.22 16.61 18.80
C TYR A 140 16.22 16.97 19.90
N GLY A 141 17.24 16.14 20.12
CA GLY A 141 18.27 16.36 21.13
C GLY A 141 19.09 17.65 20.91
N SER A 142 19.34 18.01 19.65
CA SER A 142 20.01 19.28 19.31
C SER A 142 19.13 20.53 19.42
N ARG A 143 17.80 20.37 19.57
CA ARG A 143 16.83 21.48 19.65
C ARG A 143 15.92 21.32 20.87
N ARG A 144 16.46 21.54 22.08
CA ARG A 144 15.72 21.46 23.37
C ARG A 144 14.48 22.36 23.49
N LYS A 145 14.27 23.34 22.60
CA LYS A 145 13.07 24.19 22.56
C LYS A 145 12.49 24.25 21.14
N SER A 146 11.64 23.32 20.77
CA SER A 146 10.80 23.44 19.57
C SER A 146 9.54 24.23 19.91
N ASN A 147 9.64 25.55 20.02
CA ASN A 147 8.44 26.38 20.04
C ASN A 147 7.81 26.31 18.65
N VAL A 148 6.65 25.67 18.54
CA VAL A 148 5.83 25.69 17.32
C VAL A 148 5.12 27.03 17.27
N SER A 149 5.86 28.11 17.03
CA SER A 149 5.25 29.38 16.65
C SER A 149 5.12 29.40 15.13
N LEU A 150 3.89 29.30 14.63
CA LEU A 150 3.58 29.50 13.21
C LEU A 150 3.67 31.00 12.89
N ASP A 151 4.89 31.49 12.74
CA ASP A 151 5.12 32.84 12.21
C ASP A 151 4.74 32.88 10.71
N ARG A 152 4.50 34.08 10.17
CA ARG A 152 4.12 34.25 8.74
C ARG A 152 5.06 33.51 7.79
N ARG A 153 6.37 33.47 8.08
CA ARG A 153 7.36 32.76 7.25
C ARG A 153 7.28 31.25 7.44
N GLY A 154 7.03 30.78 8.65
CA GLY A 154 6.72 29.38 8.94
C GLY A 154 5.49 28.88 8.17
N PHE A 155 4.40 29.66 8.19
CA PHE A 155 3.18 29.35 7.45
C PHE A 155 3.44 29.23 5.94
N ILE A 156 4.07 30.25 5.32
CA ILE A 156 4.39 30.23 3.88
C ILE A 156 5.24 29.01 3.50
N ARG A 157 6.21 28.63 4.34
CA ARG A 157 7.08 27.47 4.08
C ARG A 157 6.30 26.16 4.14
N ILE A 158 5.46 25.99 5.16
CA ILE A 158 4.65 24.78 5.32
C ILE A 158 3.62 24.67 4.19
N SER A 159 2.94 25.76 3.86
CA SER A 159 2.01 25.81 2.72
C SER A 159 2.74 25.54 1.39
N GLY A 160 3.98 26.00 1.24
CA GLY A 160 4.81 25.71 0.07
C GLY A 160 5.13 24.22 -0.07
N VAL A 161 5.39 23.50 1.04
CA VAL A 161 5.56 22.04 1.02
C VAL A 161 4.27 21.34 0.60
N ALA A 162 3.13 21.76 1.15
CA ALA A 162 1.84 21.19 0.79
C ALA A 162 1.53 21.40 -0.72
N ALA A 163 1.78 22.61 -1.24
CA ALA A 163 1.61 22.92 -2.65
C ALA A 163 2.55 22.09 -3.54
N LEU A 164 3.82 21.92 -3.15
CA LEU A 164 4.78 21.07 -3.87
C LEU A 164 4.35 19.60 -3.87
N ALA A 165 3.86 19.09 -2.74
CA ALA A 165 3.39 17.70 -2.66
C ALA A 165 2.18 17.44 -3.56
N ILE A 166 1.20 18.35 -3.58
CA ILE A 166 0.03 18.26 -4.46
C ILE A 166 0.44 18.37 -5.93
N ALA A 167 1.31 19.34 -6.27
CA ALA A 167 1.80 19.51 -7.63
C ALA A 167 2.57 18.29 -8.12
N ALA A 168 3.44 17.70 -7.29
CA ALA A 168 4.19 16.50 -7.63
C ALA A 168 3.27 15.28 -7.83
N ALA A 169 2.25 15.10 -6.98
CA ALA A 169 1.25 14.05 -7.17
C ALA A 169 0.45 14.22 -8.46
N GLY A 170 0.09 15.46 -8.82
CA GLY A 170 -0.57 15.78 -10.08
C GLY A 170 0.32 15.52 -11.31
N LEU A 171 1.59 15.92 -11.23
CA LEU A 171 2.56 15.72 -12.32
C LEU A 171 2.89 14.23 -12.52
N GLY A 172 2.95 13.44 -11.46
CA GLY A 172 3.17 11.99 -11.55
C GLY A 172 2.11 11.30 -12.43
N LYS A 173 0.85 11.74 -12.36
CA LYS A 173 -0.24 11.20 -13.19
C LYS A 173 -0.08 11.51 -14.69
N LEU A 174 0.68 12.55 -15.05
CA LEU A 174 0.94 12.91 -16.45
C LEU A 174 2.03 12.04 -17.08
N ILE A 175 2.78 11.29 -16.26
CA ILE A 175 3.86 10.40 -16.71
C ILE A 175 3.56 8.99 -16.18
N PRO A 176 2.52 8.31 -16.69
CA PRO A 176 2.09 7.03 -16.16
C PRO A 176 3.10 5.92 -16.46
N LYS A 177 3.29 5.03 -15.48
CA LYS A 177 3.97 3.75 -15.70
C LYS A 177 3.05 2.79 -16.46
N SER A 178 3.64 1.83 -17.17
CA SER A 178 2.87 0.81 -17.91
C SER A 178 2.10 -0.08 -16.94
N GLU A 179 0.77 -0.09 -17.07
CA GLU A 179 -0.13 -0.89 -16.23
C GLU A 179 -0.24 -2.32 -16.77
N VAL A 180 -0.05 -3.32 -15.91
CA VAL A 180 -0.43 -4.70 -16.23
C VAL A 180 -1.95 -4.83 -16.02
N LYS A 181 -2.69 -4.83 -17.14
CA LYS A 181 -4.15 -4.93 -17.17
C LYS A 181 -4.65 -6.16 -16.39
N ALA A 182 -5.37 -5.92 -15.29
CA ALA A 182 -6.19 -6.94 -14.66
C ALA A 182 -7.50 -7.16 -15.47
N PRO A 183 -8.11 -8.36 -15.45
CA PRO A 183 -9.42 -8.60 -16.05
C PRO A 183 -10.50 -7.73 -15.40
N ALA A 184 -11.41 -7.17 -16.20
CA ALA A 184 -12.50 -6.32 -15.74
C ALA A 184 -13.42 -7.08 -14.75
N ALA A 185 -13.73 -6.44 -13.63
CA ALA A 185 -14.42 -7.05 -12.51
C ALA A 185 -15.78 -6.34 -12.26
N SER A 186 -16.86 -7.12 -12.10
CA SER A 186 -18.24 -6.65 -11.90
C SER A 186 -18.53 -6.22 -10.44
N GLY A 187 -19.57 -5.41 -10.25
CA GLY A 187 -19.90 -4.71 -9.00
C GLY A 187 -20.44 -5.57 -7.84
N SER A 188 -20.27 -5.03 -6.64
CA SER A 188 -20.12 -5.68 -5.33
C SER A 188 -21.34 -6.34 -4.67
N LYS A 189 -22.51 -6.43 -5.31
CA LYS A 189 -23.67 -7.13 -4.72
C LYS A 189 -24.23 -8.25 -5.57
N LYS A 190 -24.15 -8.13 -6.89
CA LYS A 190 -24.55 -9.17 -7.84
C LYS A 190 -23.34 -9.48 -8.71
N ILE A 191 -22.64 -10.55 -8.32
CA ILE A 191 -21.37 -10.93 -8.93
C ILE A 191 -21.60 -11.34 -10.38
N ILE A 192 -22.46 -12.34 -10.58
CA ILE A 192 -22.82 -12.87 -11.90
C ILE A 192 -24.15 -13.63 -11.81
N LYS A 193 -24.89 -13.73 -12.93
CA LYS A 193 -26.04 -14.64 -13.01
C LYS A 193 -25.55 -16.08 -12.92
N GLU A 194 -26.19 -16.91 -12.11
CA GLU A 194 -25.75 -18.29 -11.87
C GLU A 194 -25.67 -19.11 -13.16
N VAL A 195 -26.62 -18.90 -14.08
CA VAL A 195 -26.71 -19.61 -15.37
C VAL A 195 -25.56 -19.23 -16.32
N ALA A 196 -24.99 -18.03 -16.16
CA ALA A 196 -23.90 -17.56 -17.02
C ALA A 196 -22.54 -18.18 -16.66
N LEU A 197 -22.39 -18.73 -15.44
CA LEU A 197 -21.18 -19.41 -15.01
C LEU A 197 -21.38 -20.93 -15.11
N LYS A 198 -20.59 -21.62 -15.93
CA LYS A 198 -20.68 -23.09 -16.05
C LYS A 198 -19.90 -23.77 -14.93
N VAL A 199 -20.22 -25.03 -14.67
CA VAL A 199 -19.45 -25.84 -13.71
C VAL A 199 -18.03 -26.01 -14.23
N GLY A 200 -17.04 -25.66 -13.41
CA GLY A 200 -15.62 -25.65 -13.75
C GLY A 200 -15.10 -24.29 -14.22
N ASP A 201 -15.99 -23.33 -14.52
CA ASP A 201 -15.59 -21.97 -14.89
C ASP A 201 -15.26 -21.13 -13.64
N THR A 202 -14.48 -20.07 -13.87
CA THR A 202 -14.14 -19.07 -12.87
C THR A 202 -14.58 -17.68 -13.32
N HIS A 203 -14.84 -16.78 -12.37
CA HIS A 203 -15.23 -15.41 -12.67
C HIS A 203 -14.54 -14.42 -11.73
N ASN A 204 -13.85 -13.43 -12.30
CA ASN A 204 -13.21 -12.38 -11.53
C ASN A 204 -14.22 -11.25 -11.26
N PHE A 205 -14.27 -10.76 -10.02
CA PHE A 205 -15.18 -9.69 -9.59
C PHE A 205 -14.53 -8.79 -8.53
N VAL A 206 -15.17 -7.66 -8.22
CA VAL A 206 -14.71 -6.76 -7.13
C VAL A 206 -15.57 -7.03 -5.91
N SER A 207 -14.93 -7.35 -4.79
CA SER A 207 -15.63 -7.60 -3.52
C SER A 207 -16.30 -6.34 -2.97
N LYS A 208 -17.17 -6.47 -1.97
CA LYS A 208 -17.72 -5.36 -1.18
C LYS A 208 -16.63 -4.47 -0.59
N ALA A 209 -15.48 -5.04 -0.27
CA ALA A 209 -14.31 -4.32 0.23
C ALA A 209 -13.53 -3.57 -0.89
N GLY A 210 -13.97 -3.64 -2.14
CA GLY A 210 -13.29 -3.00 -3.28
C GLY A 210 -12.06 -3.76 -3.77
N THR A 211 -11.84 -4.99 -3.30
CA THR A 211 -10.65 -5.80 -3.63
C THR A 211 -10.95 -6.83 -4.72
N PRO A 212 -9.97 -7.17 -5.58
CA PRO A 212 -10.11 -8.24 -6.56
C PRO A 212 -10.45 -9.57 -5.89
N ALA A 213 -11.37 -10.31 -6.50
CA ALA A 213 -11.85 -11.59 -6.04
C ALA A 213 -12.08 -12.55 -7.22
N VAL A 214 -12.01 -13.85 -6.93
CA VAL A 214 -12.28 -14.91 -7.92
C VAL A 214 -13.34 -15.86 -7.37
N LEU A 215 -14.38 -16.05 -8.16
CA LEU A 215 -15.49 -16.96 -7.93
C LEU A 215 -15.24 -18.26 -8.71
N PHE A 216 -15.52 -19.39 -8.07
CA PHE A 216 -15.46 -20.72 -8.64
C PHE A 216 -16.83 -21.38 -8.57
N LYS A 217 -17.22 -22.09 -9.63
CA LYS A 217 -18.42 -22.94 -9.63
C LYS A 217 -18.05 -24.40 -9.78
N THR A 218 -18.52 -25.23 -8.86
CA THR A 218 -18.36 -26.68 -8.90
C THR A 218 -19.72 -27.36 -9.02
N LYS A 219 -19.72 -28.70 -9.07
CA LYS A 219 -20.97 -29.49 -9.00
C LYS A 219 -21.66 -29.38 -7.63
N THR A 220 -20.91 -29.06 -6.58
CA THR A 220 -21.40 -29.01 -5.19
C THR A 220 -21.84 -27.61 -4.76
N GLY A 221 -21.55 -26.59 -5.55
CA GLY A 221 -21.96 -25.22 -5.26
C GLY A 221 -20.97 -24.19 -5.79
N VAL A 222 -20.94 -23.04 -5.13
CA VAL A 222 -20.04 -21.92 -5.46
C VAL A 222 -19.20 -21.55 -4.26
N PHE A 223 -17.96 -21.14 -4.50
CA PHE A 223 -17.10 -20.57 -3.48
C PHE A 223 -16.23 -19.48 -4.09
N ALA A 224 -15.79 -18.53 -3.28
CA ALA A 224 -14.94 -17.45 -3.73
C ALA A 224 -13.78 -17.22 -2.78
N TYR A 225 -12.68 -16.75 -3.34
CA TYR A 225 -11.51 -16.31 -2.60
C TYR A 225 -11.13 -14.90 -3.03
N SER A 226 -10.51 -14.17 -2.11
CA SER A 226 -9.79 -12.95 -2.45
C SER A 226 -8.73 -13.29 -3.50
N ALA A 227 -8.68 -12.51 -4.58
CA ALA A 227 -7.63 -12.60 -5.59
C ALA A 227 -6.42 -11.74 -5.19
N VAL A 228 -6.30 -11.33 -3.92
CA VAL A 228 -5.19 -10.55 -3.39
C VAL A 228 -4.17 -11.48 -2.73
N CYS A 229 -2.96 -11.52 -3.27
CA CYS A 229 -1.85 -12.28 -2.69
C CYS A 229 -1.54 -11.82 -1.27
N THR A 230 -1.48 -12.76 -0.33
CA THR A 230 -1.19 -12.50 1.09
C THR A 230 0.27 -12.10 1.39
N HIS A 231 1.14 -12.07 0.36
CA HIS A 231 2.49 -11.53 0.48
C HIS A 231 2.48 -10.00 0.50
N GLU A 232 2.22 -9.38 -0.65
CA GLU A 232 2.32 -7.92 -0.85
C GLU A 232 1.11 -7.32 -1.58
N GLY A 233 0.01 -8.06 -1.66
CA GLY A 233 -1.25 -7.54 -2.21
C GLY A 233 -1.41 -7.61 -3.72
N CYS A 234 -0.43 -8.16 -4.45
CA CYS A 234 -0.56 -8.37 -5.89
C CYS A 234 -1.78 -9.22 -6.26
N THR A 235 -2.43 -8.92 -7.39
CA THR A 235 -3.55 -9.73 -7.86
C THR A 235 -3.05 -11.09 -8.38
N VAL A 236 -3.59 -12.19 -7.84
CA VAL A 236 -3.36 -13.55 -8.33
C VAL A 236 -4.27 -13.87 -9.51
N GLN A 237 -3.81 -14.72 -10.42
CA GLN A 237 -4.56 -15.15 -11.60
C GLN A 237 -4.80 -16.66 -11.55
N TYR A 238 -5.99 -17.09 -11.94
CA TYR A 238 -6.28 -18.53 -12.06
C TYR A 238 -5.64 -19.08 -13.32
N ASN A 239 -4.84 -20.14 -13.16
CA ASN A 239 -4.26 -20.89 -14.26
C ASN A 239 -5.05 -22.18 -14.46
N SER A 240 -5.79 -22.27 -15.56
CA SER A 240 -6.64 -23.43 -15.86
C SER A 240 -5.86 -24.73 -16.10
N ALA A 241 -4.60 -24.65 -16.52
CA ALA A 241 -3.77 -25.83 -16.76
C ALA A 241 -3.28 -26.46 -15.45
N SER A 242 -2.79 -25.64 -14.51
CA SER A 242 -2.35 -26.11 -13.18
C SER A 242 -3.49 -26.21 -12.16
N LYS A 243 -4.65 -25.62 -12.46
CA LYS A 243 -5.81 -25.46 -11.55
C LYS A 243 -5.48 -24.69 -10.27
N HIS A 244 -4.44 -23.85 -10.28
CA HIS A 244 -4.00 -23.06 -9.13
C HIS A 244 -4.14 -21.57 -9.37
N LEU A 245 -4.20 -20.80 -8.29
CA LEU A 245 -4.07 -19.35 -8.31
C LEU A 245 -2.59 -18.98 -8.19
N GLN A 246 -2.08 -18.19 -9.12
CA GLN A 246 -0.66 -17.86 -9.24
C GLN A 246 -0.44 -16.35 -9.18
N CYS A 247 0.53 -15.93 -8.37
CA CYS A 247 0.97 -14.55 -8.24
C CYS A 247 2.14 -14.27 -9.18
N GLY A 248 1.95 -13.33 -10.11
CA GLY A 248 3.00 -12.93 -11.06
C GLY A 248 4.13 -12.07 -10.46
N CYS A 249 4.01 -11.61 -9.21
CA CYS A 249 5.03 -10.75 -8.58
C CYS A 249 6.24 -11.55 -8.08
N HIS A 250 6.02 -12.50 -7.17
CA HIS A 250 7.08 -13.27 -6.52
C HIS A 250 6.79 -14.79 -6.52
N GLY A 251 5.85 -15.25 -7.35
CA GLY A 251 5.61 -16.68 -7.59
C GLY A 251 4.81 -17.40 -6.49
N ALA A 252 4.03 -16.69 -5.68
CA ALA A 252 3.12 -17.35 -4.73
C ALA A 252 2.07 -18.20 -5.48
N VAL A 253 1.83 -19.43 -5.02
CA VAL A 253 0.87 -20.37 -5.60
C VAL A 253 -0.11 -20.84 -4.53
N PHE A 254 -1.40 -20.86 -4.85
CA PHE A 254 -2.47 -21.24 -3.94
C PHE A 254 -3.39 -22.29 -4.58
N ASP A 255 -3.84 -23.25 -3.79
CA ASP A 255 -4.77 -24.29 -4.19
C ASP A 255 -6.23 -23.91 -3.87
N PRO A 256 -7.03 -23.43 -4.84
CA PRO A 256 -8.42 -23.06 -4.58
C PRO A 256 -9.31 -24.26 -4.22
N ALA A 257 -8.91 -25.51 -4.53
CA ALA A 257 -9.68 -26.70 -4.17
C ALA A 257 -9.48 -27.11 -2.70
N ASN A 258 -8.39 -26.65 -2.07
CA ASN A 258 -8.03 -26.98 -0.69
C ASN A 258 -7.88 -25.71 0.15
N GLU A 259 -8.98 -24.98 0.31
CA GLU A 259 -9.07 -23.80 1.16
C GLU A 259 -8.11 -22.65 0.79
N ALA A 260 -7.72 -22.56 -0.49
CA ALA A 260 -6.71 -21.60 -0.97
C ALA A 260 -5.38 -21.70 -0.21
N LYS A 261 -5.02 -22.90 0.26
CA LYS A 261 -3.77 -23.17 0.95
C LYS A 261 -2.57 -22.84 0.06
N VAL A 262 -1.51 -22.30 0.65
CA VAL A 262 -0.28 -21.99 -0.06
C VAL A 262 0.44 -23.28 -0.45
N LEU A 263 0.79 -23.41 -1.72
CA LEU A 263 1.59 -24.49 -2.27
C LEU A 263 3.06 -24.11 -2.46
N GLY A 264 3.36 -22.83 -2.62
CA GLY A 264 4.72 -22.33 -2.78
C GLY A 264 4.80 -20.80 -2.89
N GLY A 265 6.04 -20.28 -2.85
CA GLY A 265 6.35 -18.85 -2.88
C GLY A 265 6.60 -18.24 -1.49
N PRO A 266 6.64 -16.90 -1.38
CA PRO A 266 7.15 -16.22 -0.18
C PRO A 266 6.15 -16.04 0.96
N THR A 267 4.87 -16.41 0.76
CA THR A 267 3.82 -16.32 1.79
C THR A 267 3.52 -17.69 2.37
N ASN A 268 3.07 -17.74 3.63
CA ASN A 268 2.57 -18.95 4.28
C ASN A 268 1.07 -18.85 4.65
N THR A 269 0.41 -17.76 4.25
CA THR A 269 -0.98 -17.47 4.63
C THR A 269 -1.92 -17.78 3.46
N PRO A 270 -2.95 -18.64 3.63
CA PRO A 270 -3.96 -18.91 2.60
C PRO A 270 -4.72 -17.65 2.15
N LEU A 271 -5.31 -17.66 0.94
CA LEU A 271 -6.17 -16.55 0.51
C LEU A 271 -7.45 -16.50 1.35
N ALA A 272 -7.89 -15.29 1.68
CA ALA A 272 -9.11 -15.08 2.45
C ALA A 272 -10.34 -15.59 1.68
N LYS A 273 -11.20 -16.37 2.35
CA LYS A 273 -12.47 -16.84 1.78
C LYS A 273 -13.48 -15.70 1.75
N ILE A 274 -14.13 -15.52 0.60
CA ILE A 274 -15.22 -14.56 0.44
C ILE A 274 -16.54 -15.31 0.55
N LYS A 275 -17.42 -14.85 1.44
CA LYS A 275 -18.73 -15.46 1.62
C LYS A 275 -19.59 -15.10 0.40
N VAL A 276 -20.07 -16.12 -0.29
CA VAL A 276 -20.97 -15.97 -1.45
C VAL A 276 -22.20 -16.85 -1.25
N ALA A 277 -23.32 -16.40 -1.79
CA ALA A 277 -24.59 -17.12 -1.75
C ALA A 277 -25.28 -17.03 -3.11
N THR A 278 -26.13 -18.02 -3.39
CA THR A 278 -27.04 -17.96 -4.53
C THR A 278 -28.36 -17.35 -4.06
N GLU A 279 -28.72 -16.18 -4.62
CA GLU A 279 -29.98 -15.49 -4.36
C GLU A 279 -30.79 -15.37 -5.65
N GLY A 280 -31.84 -16.21 -5.77
CA GLY A 280 -32.64 -16.30 -6.98
C GLY A 280 -31.79 -16.72 -8.18
N ALA A 281 -31.69 -15.85 -9.20
CA ALA A 281 -30.90 -16.11 -10.40
C ALA A 281 -29.43 -15.61 -10.32
N TRP A 282 -29.01 -15.05 -9.19
CA TRP A 282 -27.73 -14.36 -9.03
C TRP A 282 -26.86 -15.03 -7.97
N ILE A 283 -25.56 -15.04 -8.23
CA ILE A 283 -24.55 -15.26 -7.20
C ILE A 283 -24.21 -13.88 -6.62
N VAL A 284 -24.30 -13.77 -5.30
CA VAL A 284 -24.08 -12.54 -4.55
C VAL A 284 -22.96 -12.72 -3.53
N GLU A 285 -22.29 -11.63 -3.16
CA GLU A 285 -21.45 -11.61 -1.98
C GLU A 285 -22.33 -11.44 -0.74
N ALA A 286 -22.23 -12.38 0.21
CA ALA A 286 -23.06 -12.43 1.41
C ALA A 286 -22.63 -11.37 2.44
#